data_AF-A0A5J5CI07-F1
#
_entry.id   AF-A0A5J5CI07-F1
#
_cell.length_a   1.000
_cell.length_b   1.000
_cell.length_c   1.000
_cell.angle_alpha   90.00
_cell.angle_beta   90.00
_cell.angle_gamma   90.00
#
_symmetry.space_group_name_H-M   'P 1'
#
loop_
_entity.id
_entity.type
_entity.pdbx_description
1 polymer ?
#
loop_
_entity_poly.entity_id
_entity_poly.type
_entity_poly.pdbx_seq_one_letter_code
_entity_poly.pdbx_strand_id
1 'polypeptide(L)'
;GKLQSFLAVAAQTLESFVRSLDEEAKTQTEDHNSQEHQFVLAMAGTITNIAAVTRGRDFLSSSVLLDTLMKLLELMKPGVFPKLKVLMLMALYNVSISVKGLKCISENPGLLPLIWNLLDDGDWEVCLHSLRLLQSVLLEEEVLLLLGSALLDPDLHARVGRLTSSVQASLRLAAQQTMEDLQALQQ
;
A
#
# COMPACT_ATOMS: atom_id res chain seq x y z
N GLY A 1 -11.03 22.63 7.63
CA GLY A 1 -10.78 23.32 6.34
C GLY A 1 -11.24 22.44 5.18
N LYS A 2 -11.40 22.99 3.96
CA LYS A 2 -11.98 22.27 2.79
C LYS A 2 -11.29 20.94 2.46
N LEU A 3 -9.97 20.86 2.65
CA LEU A 3 -9.19 19.64 2.42
C LEU A 3 -9.59 18.51 3.40
N GLN A 4 -9.79 18.82 4.67
CA GLN A 4 -10.22 17.82 5.67
C GLN A 4 -11.58 17.23 5.33
N SER A 5 -12.53 18.09 4.91
CA SER A 5 -13.85 17.65 4.47
C SER A 5 -13.75 16.78 3.22
N PHE A 6 -12.89 17.14 2.26
CA PHE A 6 -12.63 16.31 1.10
C PHE A 6 -12.07 14.93 1.48
N LEU A 7 -11.06 14.86 2.35
CA LEU A 7 -10.48 13.56 2.76
C LEU A 7 -11.49 12.69 3.51
N ALA A 8 -12.36 13.29 4.32
CA ALA A 8 -13.43 12.55 5.00
C ALA A 8 -14.42 11.93 4.01
N VAL A 9 -14.88 12.71 3.03
CA VAL A 9 -15.75 12.21 1.94
C VAL A 9 -15.03 11.16 1.12
N ALA A 10 -13.74 11.34 0.85
CA ALA A 10 -12.96 10.38 0.09
C ALA A 10 -12.80 9.05 0.82
N ALA A 11 -12.49 9.08 2.12
CA ALA A 11 -12.42 7.89 2.97
C ALA A 11 -13.75 7.11 2.96
N GLN A 12 -14.87 7.81 3.14
CA GLN A 12 -16.20 7.18 3.14
C GLN A 12 -16.59 6.61 1.78
N THR A 13 -16.29 7.33 0.69
CA THR A 13 -16.53 6.85 -0.67
C THR A 13 -15.75 5.57 -0.96
N LEU A 14 -14.44 5.57 -0.64
CA LEU A 14 -13.58 4.42 -0.84
C LEU A 14 -14.04 3.23 0.00
N GLU A 15 -14.41 3.45 1.26
CA GLU A 15 -14.91 2.38 2.12
C GLU A 15 -16.24 1.80 1.63
N SER A 16 -17.17 2.65 1.20
CA SER A 16 -18.45 2.20 0.64
C SER A 16 -18.24 1.36 -0.61
N PHE A 17 -17.36 1.81 -1.50
CA PHE A 17 -17.09 1.12 -2.75
C PHE A 17 -16.37 -0.22 -2.56
N VAL A 18 -15.34 -0.28 -1.70
CA VAL A 18 -14.66 -1.56 -1.41
C VAL A 18 -15.61 -2.58 -0.80
N ARG A 19 -16.57 -2.14 0.02
CA ARG A 19 -17.60 -3.03 0.56
C ARG A 19 -18.59 -3.53 -0.51
N SER A 20 -18.87 -2.76 -1.55
CA SER A 20 -19.75 -3.20 -2.65
C SER A 20 -19.06 -4.18 -3.61
N LEU A 21 -17.74 -4.06 -3.81
CA LEU A 21 -16.96 -5.01 -4.61
C LEU A 21 -17.16 -6.46 -4.17
N ASP A 22 -17.23 -6.70 -2.86
CA ASP A 22 -17.42 -8.05 -2.32
C ASP A 22 -18.81 -8.64 -2.63
N GLU A 23 -19.82 -7.80 -2.81
CA GLU A 23 -21.16 -8.22 -3.22
C GLU A 23 -21.25 -8.41 -4.74
N GLU A 24 -20.57 -7.57 -5.53
CA GLU A 24 -20.53 -7.64 -7.00
C GLU A 24 -19.73 -8.85 -7.51
N ALA A 25 -18.64 -9.21 -6.82
CA ALA A 25 -17.87 -10.43 -7.12
C ALA A 25 -18.72 -11.71 -7.01
N LYS A 26 -19.82 -11.68 -6.23
CA LYS A 26 -20.77 -12.80 -6.12
C LYS A 26 -21.74 -12.86 -7.29
N THR A 27 -21.97 -11.75 -8.01
CA THR A 27 -23.00 -11.64 -9.06
C THR A 27 -22.48 -11.75 -10.50
N GLN A 28 -21.16 -11.93 -10.70
CA GLN A 28 -20.51 -12.15 -12.02
C GLN A 28 -20.83 -11.09 -13.10
N THR A 29 -21.08 -9.83 -12.69
CA THR A 29 -21.46 -8.73 -13.58
C THR A 29 -20.53 -7.52 -13.39
N GLU A 30 -19.22 -7.74 -13.34
CA GLU A 30 -18.27 -6.64 -13.13
C GLU A 30 -18.00 -5.88 -14.46
N ASP A 31 -18.76 -4.81 -14.71
CA ASP A 31 -18.34 -3.80 -15.70
C ASP A 31 -17.25 -2.92 -15.08
N HIS A 32 -16.00 -3.35 -15.27
CA HIS A 32 -14.79 -2.65 -14.79
C HIS A 32 -14.61 -1.24 -15.39
N ASN A 33 -15.46 -0.84 -16.33
CA ASN A 33 -15.45 0.48 -16.96
C ASN A 33 -16.65 1.35 -16.55
N SER A 34 -17.33 1.00 -15.44
CA SER A 34 -18.42 1.83 -14.93
C SER A 34 -17.91 3.23 -14.52
N GLN A 35 -18.80 4.22 -14.62
CA GLN A 35 -18.49 5.59 -14.18
C GLN A 35 -18.07 5.64 -12.71
N GLU A 36 -18.60 4.72 -11.89
CA GLU A 36 -18.24 4.57 -10.48
C GLU A 36 -16.78 4.11 -10.31
N HIS A 37 -16.33 3.10 -11.04
CA HIS A 37 -14.94 2.65 -11.03
C HIS A 37 -14.00 3.79 -11.43
N GLN A 38 -14.33 4.53 -12.49
CA GLN A 38 -13.53 5.68 -12.94
C GLN A 38 -13.50 6.80 -11.90
N PHE A 39 -14.63 7.07 -11.24
CA PHE A 39 -14.72 8.08 -10.18
C PHE A 39 -13.85 7.71 -8.98
N VAL A 40 -13.91 6.46 -8.53
CA VAL A 40 -13.10 5.94 -7.41
C VAL A 40 -11.61 5.99 -7.74
N LEU A 41 -11.21 5.60 -8.95
CA LEU A 41 -9.82 5.72 -9.41
C LEU A 41 -9.36 7.18 -9.48
N ALA A 42 -10.18 8.09 -9.99
CA ALA A 42 -9.85 9.52 -10.03
C ALA A 42 -9.68 10.10 -8.62
N MET A 43 -10.50 9.66 -7.66
CA MET A 43 -10.40 10.05 -6.26
C MET A 43 -9.11 9.53 -5.62
N ALA A 44 -8.80 8.24 -5.77
CA ALA A 44 -7.55 7.65 -5.27
C ALA A 44 -6.31 8.27 -5.94
N GLY A 45 -6.38 8.57 -7.24
CA GLY A 45 -5.34 9.29 -7.97
C GLY A 45 -5.14 10.71 -7.46
N THR A 46 -6.22 11.41 -7.10
CA THR A 46 -6.15 12.75 -6.48
C THR A 46 -5.45 12.69 -5.12
N ILE A 47 -5.78 11.69 -4.28
CA ILE A 47 -5.10 11.47 -3.00
C ILE A 47 -3.61 11.18 -3.21
N THR A 48 -3.27 10.35 -4.20
CA THR A 48 -1.88 10.04 -4.56
C THR A 48 -1.10 11.30 -4.94
N ASN A 49 -1.70 12.20 -5.72
CA ASN A 49 -1.12 13.49 -6.09
C ASN A 49 -0.95 14.43 -4.89
N ILE A 50 -1.90 14.43 -3.94
CA ILE A 50 -1.75 15.17 -2.68
C ILE A 50 -0.55 14.62 -1.90
N ALA A 51 -0.42 13.29 -1.78
CA ALA A 51 0.71 12.65 -1.11
C ALA A 51 2.06 12.93 -1.80
N ALA A 52 2.06 13.24 -3.10
CA ALA A 52 3.31 13.50 -3.83
C ALA A 52 4.05 14.77 -3.39
N VAL A 53 3.37 15.72 -2.72
CA VAL A 53 3.96 17.01 -2.28
C VAL A 53 4.11 17.08 -0.75
N THR A 54 5.17 17.75 -0.28
CA THR A 54 5.55 17.80 1.15
C THR A 54 4.40 18.19 2.08
N ARG A 55 3.71 19.31 1.80
CA ARG A 55 2.58 19.77 2.63
C ARG A 55 1.41 18.77 2.65
N GLY A 56 1.22 18.04 1.56
CA GLY A 56 0.18 17.02 1.48
C GLY A 56 0.52 15.81 2.33
N ARG A 57 1.78 15.35 2.32
CA ARG A 57 2.27 14.28 3.22
C ARG A 57 2.05 14.64 4.69
N ASP A 58 2.44 15.85 5.09
CA ASP A 58 2.31 16.30 6.48
C ASP A 58 0.86 16.31 6.97
N PHE A 59 -0.06 16.69 6.07
CA PHE A 59 -1.49 16.71 6.32
C PHE A 59 -2.08 15.30 6.39
N LEU A 60 -1.73 14.43 5.43
CA LEU A 60 -2.19 13.04 5.36
C LEU A 60 -1.71 12.21 6.56
N SER A 61 -0.49 12.47 7.05
CA SER A 61 0.09 11.84 8.26
C SER A 61 -0.68 12.15 9.54
N SER A 62 -1.69 13.02 9.49
CA SER A 62 -2.59 13.33 10.61
C SER A 62 -4.06 13.07 10.28
N SER A 63 -4.32 12.38 9.17
CA SER A 63 -5.66 12.15 8.65
C SER A 63 -6.09 10.69 8.85
N VAL A 64 -7.37 10.50 9.17
CA VAL A 64 -8.02 9.18 9.24
C VAL A 64 -8.00 8.42 7.91
N LEU A 65 -7.72 9.12 6.81
CA LEU A 65 -7.65 8.52 5.49
C LEU A 65 -6.50 7.51 5.41
N LEU A 66 -5.38 7.76 6.07
CA LEU A 66 -4.21 6.87 6.01
C LEU A 66 -4.53 5.48 6.57
N ASP A 67 -5.14 5.44 7.76
CA ASP A 67 -5.64 4.22 8.38
C ASP A 67 -6.73 3.56 7.53
N THR A 68 -7.58 4.37 6.91
CA THR A 68 -8.60 3.87 5.98
C THR A 68 -7.95 3.16 4.79
N LEU A 69 -6.95 3.75 4.14
CA LEU A 69 -6.26 3.12 3.00
C LEU A 69 -5.66 1.76 3.38
N MET A 70 -4.98 1.67 4.53
CA MET A 70 -4.41 0.41 5.02
C MET A 70 -5.49 -0.64 5.29
N LYS A 71 -6.57 -0.25 5.99
CA LYS A 71 -7.71 -1.13 6.26
C LYS A 71 -8.38 -1.62 4.98
N LEU A 72 -8.56 -0.75 3.99
CA LEU A 72 -9.19 -1.13 2.71
C LEU A 72 -8.31 -2.10 1.92
N LEU A 73 -6.99 -1.88 1.88
CA LEU A 73 -6.06 -2.82 1.26
C LEU A 73 -6.11 -4.21 1.92
N GLU A 74 -6.29 -4.28 3.24
CA GLU A 74 -6.44 -5.54 3.97
C GLU A 74 -7.76 -6.27 3.65
N LEU A 75 -8.85 -5.51 3.46
CA LEU A 75 -10.17 -6.08 3.15
C LEU A 75 -10.29 -6.59 1.71
N MET A 76 -9.57 -5.99 0.76
CA MET A 76 -9.69 -6.34 -0.65
C MET A 76 -8.99 -7.68 -0.96
N LYS A 77 -9.75 -8.64 -1.50
CA LYS A 77 -9.24 -9.95 -1.92
C LYS A 77 -8.08 -9.86 -2.94
N PRO A 78 -7.14 -10.81 -2.95
CA PRO A 78 -6.05 -10.86 -3.95
C PRO A 78 -6.57 -10.79 -5.40
N GLY A 79 -5.90 -10.01 -6.25
CA GLY A 79 -6.27 -9.85 -7.66
C GLY A 79 -7.53 -9.03 -7.93
N VAL A 80 -8.30 -8.65 -6.91
CA VAL A 80 -9.51 -7.82 -7.08
C VAL A 80 -9.12 -6.34 -7.18
N PHE A 81 -9.54 -5.72 -8.28
CA PHE A 81 -9.35 -4.31 -8.60
C PHE A 81 -7.93 -3.77 -8.32
N PRO A 82 -6.88 -4.35 -8.96
CA PRO A 82 -5.48 -4.04 -8.67
C PRO A 82 -5.13 -2.56 -8.88
N LYS A 83 -5.74 -1.89 -9.87
CA LYS A 83 -5.54 -0.45 -10.12
C LYS A 83 -5.82 0.41 -8.89
N LEU A 84 -6.88 0.09 -8.13
CA LEU A 84 -7.21 0.82 -6.92
C LEU A 84 -6.17 0.55 -5.81
N LYS A 85 -5.77 -0.72 -5.63
CA LYS A 85 -4.71 -1.09 -4.67
C LYS A 85 -3.40 -0.36 -4.96
N VAL A 86 -2.98 -0.32 -6.23
CA VAL A 86 -1.77 0.38 -6.67
C VAL A 86 -1.82 1.86 -6.30
N LEU A 87 -2.94 2.55 -6.56
CA LEU A 87 -3.08 3.96 -6.18
C LEU A 87 -3.00 4.17 -4.66
N MET A 88 -3.63 3.29 -3.87
CA MET A 88 -3.54 3.35 -2.41
C MET A 88 -2.11 3.11 -1.91
N LEU A 89 -1.41 2.11 -2.45
CA LEU A 89 0.00 1.83 -2.14
C LEU A 89 0.92 2.97 -2.55
N MET A 90 0.69 3.59 -3.71
CA MET A 90 1.43 4.78 -4.13
C MET A 90 1.22 5.96 -3.18
N ALA A 91 -0.01 6.16 -2.68
CA ALA A 91 -0.28 7.18 -1.68
C ALA A 91 0.45 6.89 -0.36
N LEU A 92 0.43 5.64 0.13
CA LEU A 92 1.14 5.22 1.34
C LEU A 92 2.66 5.41 1.18
N TYR A 93 3.24 4.94 0.07
CA TYR A 93 4.66 5.15 -0.24
C TYR A 93 5.00 6.64 -0.32
N ASN A 94 4.18 7.45 -0.97
CA ASN A 94 4.42 8.88 -1.05
C ASN A 94 4.42 9.55 0.33
N VAL A 95 3.53 9.13 1.23
CA VAL A 95 3.52 9.60 2.63
C VAL A 95 4.76 9.12 3.37
N SER A 96 5.21 7.88 3.17
CA SER A 96 6.37 7.31 3.85
C SER A 96 7.72 7.94 3.46
N ILE A 97 7.77 8.77 2.41
CA ILE A 97 8.99 9.54 2.08
C ILE A 97 9.30 10.60 3.16
N SER A 98 8.32 11.06 3.97
CA SER A 98 8.61 11.95 5.10
C SER A 98 8.75 11.16 6.41
N VAL A 99 9.70 11.56 7.26
CA VAL A 99 9.92 10.92 8.58
C VAL A 99 8.63 10.85 9.41
N LYS A 100 7.85 11.94 9.43
CA LYS A 100 6.56 11.99 10.12
C LYS A 100 5.57 10.97 9.55
N GLY A 101 5.47 10.88 8.22
CA GLY A 101 4.54 9.97 7.55
C GLY A 101 4.94 8.51 7.74
N LEU A 102 6.24 8.21 7.58
CA LEU A 102 6.77 6.87 7.81
C LEU A 102 6.53 6.40 9.24
N LYS A 103 6.81 7.26 10.23
CA LYS A 103 6.54 6.96 11.65
C LYS A 103 5.07 6.66 11.90
N CYS A 104 4.17 7.50 11.37
CA CYS A 104 2.72 7.30 11.50
C CYS A 104 2.24 5.98 10.87
N ILE A 105 2.78 5.60 9.70
CA ILE A 105 2.44 4.32 9.04
C ILE A 105 3.01 3.14 9.84
N SER A 106 4.24 3.26 10.33
CA SER A 106 4.98 2.19 11.02
C SER A 106 4.48 1.90 12.43
N GLU A 107 3.83 2.87 13.07
CA GLU A 107 3.12 2.67 14.35
C GLU A 107 1.89 1.77 14.21
N ASN A 108 1.38 1.55 12.99
CA ASN A 108 0.29 0.61 12.75
C ASN A 108 0.81 -0.84 12.76
N PRO A 109 0.43 -1.68 13.75
CA PRO A 109 0.91 -3.06 13.83
C PRO A 109 0.45 -3.94 12.66
N GLY A 110 -0.58 -3.52 11.92
CA GLY A 110 -1.07 -4.19 10.72
C GLY A 110 -0.21 -3.94 9.47
N LEU A 111 0.78 -3.03 9.50
CA LEU A 111 1.58 -2.67 8.32
C LEU A 111 2.31 -3.86 7.71
N LEU A 112 3.09 -4.62 8.50
CA LEU A 112 3.86 -5.75 7.98
C LEU A 112 2.96 -6.91 7.52
N PRO A 113 1.94 -7.34 8.29
CA PRO A 113 0.96 -8.30 7.80
C PRO A 113 0.29 -7.88 6.49
N LEU A 114 -0.05 -6.59 6.36
CA LEU A 114 -0.60 -6.04 5.12
C LEU A 114 0.38 -6.19 3.95
N ILE A 115 1.63 -5.77 4.13
CA ILE A 115 2.66 -5.90 3.10
C ILE A 115 2.83 -7.38 2.71
N TRP A 116 2.91 -8.30 3.67
CA TRP A 116 3.03 -9.73 3.39
C TRP A 116 1.92 -10.28 2.52
N ASN A 117 0.69 -9.90 2.82
CA ASN A 117 -0.48 -10.35 2.07
C ASN A 117 -0.44 -9.79 0.64
N LEU A 118 -0.06 -8.52 0.47
CA LEU A 118 -0.01 -7.87 -0.84
C LEU A 118 1.18 -8.33 -1.70
N LEU A 119 2.25 -8.89 -1.12
CA LEU A 119 3.31 -9.55 -1.89
C LEU A 119 2.84 -10.83 -2.59
N ASP A 120 1.72 -11.41 -2.15
CA ASP A 120 1.07 -12.57 -2.77
C ASP A 120 -0.24 -12.20 -3.49
N ASP A 121 -0.43 -10.92 -3.86
CA ASP A 121 -1.68 -10.45 -4.49
C ASP A 121 -1.97 -11.11 -5.85
N GLY A 122 -0.91 -11.56 -6.55
CA GLY A 122 -0.98 -12.13 -7.89
C GLY A 122 -0.87 -11.09 -9.01
N ASP A 123 -1.26 -9.84 -8.75
CA ASP A 123 -0.97 -8.72 -9.64
C ASP A 123 0.46 -8.18 -9.42
N TRP A 124 1.23 -8.08 -10.50
CA TRP A 124 2.65 -7.73 -10.41
C TRP A 124 2.87 -6.27 -9.98
N GLU A 125 1.95 -5.37 -10.30
CA GLU A 125 2.08 -3.94 -9.98
C GLU A 125 1.76 -3.70 -8.50
N VAL A 126 0.76 -4.42 -7.96
CA VAL A 126 0.48 -4.47 -6.51
C VAL A 126 1.70 -4.99 -5.75
N CYS A 127 2.30 -6.10 -6.20
CA CYS A 127 3.52 -6.65 -5.58
C CYS A 127 4.68 -5.64 -5.61
N LEU A 128 4.89 -4.96 -6.75
CA LEU A 128 5.95 -3.96 -6.91
C LEU A 128 5.77 -2.78 -5.94
N HIS A 129 4.56 -2.25 -5.83
CA HIS A 129 4.30 -1.11 -4.94
C HIS A 129 4.31 -1.51 -3.47
N SER A 130 4.01 -2.76 -3.14
CA SER A 130 4.19 -3.32 -1.79
C SER A 130 5.67 -3.42 -1.41
N LEU A 131 6.53 -3.85 -2.34
CA LEU A 131 7.99 -3.84 -2.13
C LEU A 131 8.52 -2.43 -1.94
N ARG A 132 8.06 -1.46 -2.73
CA ARG A 132 8.49 -0.05 -2.57
C ARG A 132 8.13 0.51 -1.20
N LEU A 133 6.95 0.18 -0.69
CA LEU A 133 6.56 0.55 0.67
C LEU A 133 7.47 -0.13 1.71
N LEU A 134 7.75 -1.43 1.56
CA LEU A 134 8.70 -2.15 2.43
C LEU A 134 10.10 -1.53 2.38
N GLN A 135 10.60 -1.18 1.20
CA GLN A 135 11.90 -0.51 1.05
C GLN A 135 11.94 0.81 1.82
N SER A 136 10.85 1.60 1.83
CA SER A 136 10.80 2.83 2.63
C SER A 136 10.89 2.58 4.13
N VAL A 137 10.37 1.44 4.60
CA VAL A 137 10.47 1.00 6.00
C VAL A 137 11.90 0.57 6.33
N LEU A 138 12.57 -0.11 5.40
CA LEU A 138 13.94 -0.61 5.59
C LEU A 138 15.01 0.49 5.64
N LEU A 139 14.70 1.69 5.16
CA LEU A 139 15.65 2.82 5.11
C LEU A 139 15.77 3.59 6.43
N GLU A 140 14.83 3.44 7.38
CA GLU A 140 14.77 4.25 8.60
C GLU A 140 15.08 3.41 9.84
N GLU A 141 16.18 3.76 10.53
CA GLU A 141 16.71 2.99 11.66
C GLU A 141 15.72 2.91 12.84
N GLU A 142 15.03 4.01 13.16
CA GLU A 142 14.02 4.01 14.22
C GLU A 142 12.88 3.01 13.94
N VAL A 143 12.52 2.87 12.67
CA VAL A 143 11.45 1.96 12.22
C VAL A 143 11.93 0.52 12.18
N LEU A 144 13.18 0.29 11.77
CA LEU A 144 13.83 -1.02 11.86
C LEU A 144 13.84 -1.52 13.31
N LEU A 145 14.15 -0.66 14.29
CA LEU A 145 14.12 -1.01 15.71
C LEU A 145 12.70 -1.33 16.20
N LEU A 146 11.69 -0.61 15.67
CA LEU A 146 10.29 -0.83 16.01
C LEU A 146 9.77 -2.19 15.49
N LEU A 147 10.13 -2.54 14.26
CA LEU A 147 9.60 -3.72 13.57
C LEU A 147 10.50 -4.97 13.71
N GLY A 148 11.78 -4.76 13.98
CA GLY A 148 12.81 -5.72 14.39
C GLY A 148 12.60 -7.15 13.93
N SER A 149 12.07 -7.98 14.84
CA SER A 149 11.91 -9.42 14.62
C SER A 149 10.98 -9.78 13.47
N ALA A 150 9.98 -8.94 13.16
CA ALA A 150 9.05 -9.21 12.08
C ALA A 150 9.70 -9.01 10.70
N LEU A 151 10.75 -8.18 10.58
CA LEU A 151 11.52 -8.03 9.34
C LEU A 151 12.47 -9.21 9.10
N LEU A 152 12.82 -9.94 10.17
CA LEU A 152 13.67 -11.14 10.11
C LEU A 152 12.86 -12.42 9.91
N ASP A 153 11.53 -12.31 9.75
CA ASP A 153 10.66 -13.46 9.58
C ASP A 153 10.99 -14.23 8.28
N PRO A 154 11.26 -15.55 8.35
CA PRO A 154 11.56 -16.35 7.17
C PRO A 154 10.47 -16.33 6.10
N ASP A 155 9.20 -16.14 6.47
CA ASP A 155 8.09 -16.08 5.52
C ASP A 155 8.11 -14.79 4.71
N LEU A 156 8.55 -13.66 5.30
CA LEU A 156 8.81 -12.42 4.56
C LEU A 156 9.87 -12.67 3.49
N HIS A 157 10.99 -13.25 3.91
CA HIS A 157 12.13 -13.54 3.04
C HIS A 157 11.72 -14.50 1.93
N ALA A 158 10.93 -15.54 2.23
CA ALA A 158 10.42 -16.45 1.22
C ALA A 158 9.49 -15.76 0.20
N ARG A 159 8.62 -14.85 0.65
CA ARG A 159 7.72 -14.05 -0.22
C ARG A 159 8.51 -13.16 -1.17
N VAL A 160 9.41 -12.33 -0.64
CA VAL A 160 10.29 -11.47 -1.45
C VAL A 160 11.16 -12.30 -2.39
N GLY A 161 11.69 -13.43 -1.90
CA GLY A 161 12.52 -14.37 -2.65
C GLY A 161 11.86 -14.89 -3.91
N ARG A 162 10.58 -15.26 -3.84
CA ARG A 162 9.82 -15.69 -5.05
C ARG A 162 9.80 -14.61 -6.12
N LEU A 163 9.64 -13.34 -5.73
CA LEU A 163 9.52 -12.21 -6.66
C LEU A 163 10.85 -11.87 -7.37
N THR A 164 12.00 -12.29 -6.83
CA THR A 164 13.32 -12.14 -7.48
C THR A 164 13.46 -12.92 -8.80
N SER A 165 12.52 -13.83 -9.08
CA SER A 165 12.44 -14.59 -10.33
C SER A 165 11.35 -14.09 -11.29
N SER A 166 10.70 -12.97 -10.97
CA SER A 166 9.61 -12.42 -11.77
C SER A 166 10.02 -12.14 -13.22
N VAL A 167 9.10 -12.37 -14.15
CA VAL A 167 9.26 -12.00 -15.57
C VAL A 167 9.25 -10.49 -15.77
N GLN A 168 8.60 -9.75 -14.85
CA GLN A 168 8.56 -8.29 -14.89
C GLN A 168 9.86 -7.72 -14.34
N ALA A 169 10.63 -7.05 -15.19
CA ALA A 169 11.97 -6.57 -14.84
C ALA A 169 11.97 -5.61 -13.65
N SER A 170 11.00 -4.69 -13.58
CA SER A 170 10.87 -3.72 -12.49
C SER A 170 10.61 -4.40 -11.15
N LEU A 171 9.68 -5.35 -11.10
CA LEU A 171 9.37 -6.15 -9.91
C LEU A 171 10.58 -6.99 -9.48
N ARG A 172 11.22 -7.68 -10.42
CA ARG A 172 12.40 -8.49 -10.16
C ARG A 172 13.53 -7.69 -9.52
N LEU A 173 13.88 -6.53 -10.10
CA LEU A 173 14.94 -5.68 -9.58
C LEU A 173 14.62 -5.13 -8.19
N ALA A 174 13.38 -4.68 -7.97
CA ALA A 174 12.95 -4.22 -6.65
C ALA A 174 13.02 -5.34 -5.60
N ALA A 175 12.61 -6.56 -5.97
CA ALA A 175 12.67 -7.72 -5.07
C ALA A 175 14.11 -8.13 -4.74
N GLN A 176 15.02 -8.10 -5.72
CA GLN A 176 16.43 -8.40 -5.51
C GLN A 176 17.06 -7.39 -4.53
N GLN A 177 16.85 -6.10 -4.74
CA GLN A 177 17.35 -5.07 -3.82
C GLN A 177 16.76 -5.25 -2.41
N THR A 178 15.44 -5.46 -2.31
CA THR A 178 14.78 -5.65 -1.02
C THR A 178 15.31 -6.89 -0.30
N MET A 179 15.64 -7.95 -1.04
CA MET A 179 16.22 -9.17 -0.47
C MET A 179 17.62 -8.91 0.10
N GLU A 180 18.47 -8.17 -0.62
CA GLU A 180 19.79 -7.77 -0.14
C GLU A 180 19.68 -6.94 1.15
N ASP A 181 18.76 -5.97 1.18
CA ASP A 181 18.52 -5.12 2.35
C ASP A 181 18.06 -5.96 3.56
N LEU A 182 17.14 -6.91 3.35
CA LEU A 182 16.65 -7.82 4.40
C LEU A 182 17.74 -8.77 4.93
N GLN A 183 18.64 -9.25 4.06
CA GLN A 183 19.77 -10.09 4.45
C GLN A 183 20.82 -9.30 5.23
N ALA A 184 21.01 -8.02 4.90
CA ALA A 184 21.91 -7.14 5.64
C ALA A 184 21.46 -6.93 7.10
N LEU A 185 20.15 -7.02 7.40
CA LEU A 185 19.64 -6.93 8.77
C LEU A 185 20.04 -8.11 9.68
N GLN A 186 20.51 -9.22 9.10
CA GLN A 186 20.93 -10.41 9.85
C GLN A 186 22.42 -10.34 10.29
N GLN A 187 23.16 -9.33 9.84
CA GLN A 187 24.59 -9.15 10.10
C GLN A 187 24.84 -8.24 11.31
#